data_AF-A0A961WHV0-F1
#
_entry.id   AF-A0A961WHV0-F1
#
_cell.length_a   1.000
_cell.length_b   1.000
_cell.length_c   1.000
_cell.angle_alpha   90.00
_cell.angle_beta   90.00
_cell.angle_gamma   90.00
#
_symmetry.space_group_name_H-M   'P 1'
#
loop_
_entity.id
_entity.type
_entity.pdbx_description
1 polymer ?
#
loop_
_entity_poly.entity_id
_entity_poly.type
_entity_poly.pdbx_seq_one_letter_code
_entity_poly.pdbx_strand_id
1 'polypeptide(L)' 'RELMQGRFPQADKGVFDRTHLRWFTPQSFAAMFEDAGFSINRVRPVTPFAPRTRLVSLATGGRFDHLFMTQISIEGHRR' A
#
# COMPACT_ATOMS: atom_id res chain seq x y z
N ARG A 1 -9.00 7.73 7.50
CA ARG A 1 -9.85 8.70 8.23
C ARG A 1 -9.02 9.81 8.83
N GLU A 2 -8.03 9.50 9.65
CA GLU A 2 -7.16 10.48 10.31
C GLU A 2 -6.46 11.45 9.35
N LEU A 3 -5.84 10.93 8.27
CA LEU A 3 -5.19 11.77 7.27
C LEU A 3 -6.12 12.78 6.59
N MET A 4 -7.38 12.40 6.33
CA MET A 4 -8.38 13.32 5.75
C MET A 4 -8.74 14.45 6.71
N GLN A 5 -8.48 14.27 8.00
CA GLN A 5 -8.67 15.27 9.04
C GLN A 5 -7.38 16.04 9.35
N GLY A 6 -6.34 15.88 8.51
CA GLY A 6 -5.04 16.53 8.69
C GLY A 6 -4.25 16.01 9.88
N ARG A 7 -4.58 14.81 10.40
CA ARG A 7 -3.92 14.24 11.58
C ARG A 7 -3.04 13.05 11.23
N PHE A 8 -1.94 12.96 11.96
CA PHE A 8 -0.99 11.84 11.91
C PHE A 8 -0.78 11.28 13.32
N PRO A 9 -1.80 10.59 13.89
CA PRO A 9 -1.75 10.16 15.28
C PRO A 9 -0.80 8.96 15.45
N GLN A 10 -0.05 8.91 16.54
CA GLN A 10 0.63 7.68 16.94
C GLN A 10 -0.38 6.75 17.63
N ALA A 11 -0.37 5.48 17.26
CA ALA A 11 -1.26 4.46 17.78
C ALA A 11 -0.48 3.24 18.27
N ASP A 12 -1.15 2.38 19.03
CA ASP A 12 -0.57 1.14 19.57
C ASP A 12 -0.63 -0.02 18.57
N LYS A 13 -1.31 0.19 17.44
CA LYS A 13 -1.47 -0.76 16.33
C LYS A 13 -1.92 -0.06 15.05
N GLY A 14 -1.67 -0.71 13.91
CA GLY A 14 -2.18 -0.32 12.59
C GLY A 14 -1.18 0.50 11.77
N VAL A 15 -1.67 1.23 10.75
CA VAL A 15 -0.80 1.96 9.81
C VAL A 15 0.06 3.03 10.50
N PHE A 16 -0.45 3.63 11.58
CA PHE A 16 0.28 4.60 12.40
C PHE A 16 0.72 4.02 13.74
N ASP A 17 1.06 2.74 13.78
CA ASP A 17 1.74 2.17 14.94
C ASP A 17 2.97 3.02 15.30
N ARG A 18 3.13 3.34 16.59
CA ARG A 18 4.21 4.20 17.09
C ARG A 18 5.61 3.66 16.75
N THR A 19 5.73 2.36 16.45
CA THR A 19 6.98 1.71 16.06
C THR A 19 7.26 1.79 14.55
N HIS A 20 6.31 2.24 13.73
CA HIS A 20 6.53 2.46 12.31
C HIS A 20 7.39 3.71 12.08
N LEU A 21 8.64 3.49 11.64
CA LEU A 21 9.59 4.56 11.33
C LEU A 21 9.44 5.09 9.89
N ARG A 22 8.78 4.34 9.00
CA ARG A 22 8.65 4.64 7.58
C ARG A 22 7.28 4.21 7.06
N TRP A 23 6.77 4.95 6.08
CA TRP A 23 5.55 4.63 5.35
C TRP A 23 5.87 4.48 3.88
N PHE A 24 5.20 3.54 3.23
CA PHE A 24 5.44 3.21 1.83
C PHE A 24 4.14 3.29 1.05
N THR A 25 4.21 3.90 -0.13
CA THR A 25 3.25 3.63 -1.20
C THR A 25 3.59 2.28 -1.84
N PRO A 26 2.65 1.63 -2.56
CA PRO A 26 2.94 0.41 -3.32
C PRO A 26 4.17 0.53 -4.22
N GLN A 27 4.35 1.69 -4.86
CA GLN A 27 5.50 1.98 -5.71
C GLN A 27 6.81 2.05 -4.92
N SER A 28 6.86 2.82 -3.83
CA SER A 28 8.08 2.93 -3.01
C SER A 28 8.44 1.62 -2.30
N PHE A 29 7.42 0.80 -1.97
CA PHE A 29 7.64 -0.52 -1.37
C PHE A 29 8.29 -1.48 -2.37
N ALA A 30 7.82 -1.48 -3.63
CA ALA A 30 8.43 -2.28 -4.69
C ALA A 30 9.87 -1.84 -5.00
N ALA A 31 10.10 -0.53 -5.15
CA ALA A 31 11.42 0.02 -5.41
C ALA A 31 12.45 -0.41 -4.35
N MET A 32 12.08 -0.41 -3.06
CA MET A 32 12.95 -0.86 -1.98
C MET A 32 13.49 -2.29 -2.19
N PHE A 33 12.67 -3.20 -2.72
CA PHE A 33 13.11 -4.56 -3.01
C PHE A 33 13.90 -4.66 -4.33
N GLU A 34 13.54 -3.87 -5.34
CA GLU A 34 14.30 -3.80 -6.59
C GLU A 34 15.73 -3.31 -6.35
N ASP A 35 15.90 -2.28 -5.52
CA ASP A 35 17.19 -1.75 -5.08
C ASP A 35 18.01 -2.78 -4.28
N ALA A 36 17.33 -3.71 -3.60
CA ALA A 36 17.94 -4.82 -2.88
C ALA A 36 18.31 -6.03 -3.78
N GLY A 37 18.14 -5.91 -5.11
CA GLY A 37 18.51 -6.96 -6.06
C GLY A 37 17.41 -7.98 -6.36
N PHE A 38 16.15 -7.64 -6.13
CA PHE A 38 15.02 -8.47 -6.53
C PHE A 38 14.40 -7.96 -7.84
N SER A 39 13.72 -8.87 -8.54
CA SER A 39 12.81 -8.54 -9.63
C SER A 39 11.38 -8.73 -9.13
N ILE A 40 10.58 -7.67 -9.19
CA ILE A 40 9.20 -7.68 -8.68
C ILE A 40 8.25 -8.11 -9.78
N ASN A 41 7.51 -9.19 -9.53
CA ASN A 41 6.58 -9.77 -10.48
C ASN A 41 5.16 -9.21 -10.27
N ARG A 42 4.75 -8.97 -9.02
CA ARG A 42 3.40 -8.46 -8.69
C ARG A 42 3.41 -7.59 -7.43
N VAL A 43 2.58 -6.53 -7.47
CA VAL A 43 2.25 -5.69 -6.30
C VAL A 43 0.72 -5.64 -6.20
N ARG A 44 0.17 -6.07 -5.07
CA ARG A 44 -1.28 -6.31 -4.90
C ARG A 44 -1.74 -6.00 -3.48
N PRO A 45 -2.99 -5.54 -3.25
CA PRO A 45 -3.50 -5.42 -1.89
C PRO A 45 -3.56 -6.82 -1.25
N VAL A 46 -3.24 -6.91 0.05
CA VAL A 46 -3.33 -8.20 0.78
C VAL A 46 -4.78 -8.67 0.84
N THR A 47 -5.71 -7.76 1.11
CA THR A 47 -7.15 -8.03 1.12
C THR A 47 -7.80 -7.49 -0.15
N PRO A 48 -8.68 -8.26 -0.84
CA PRO A 48 -9.43 -7.77 -1.98
C PRO A 48 -10.23 -6.50 -1.64
N PHE A 49 -10.38 -5.61 -2.62
CA PHE A 49 -11.19 -4.41 -2.46
C PHE A 49 -12.66 -4.76 -2.24
N ALA A 50 -13.30 -4.02 -1.34
CA ALA A 50 -14.75 -4.08 -1.14
C ALA A 50 -15.48 -3.74 -2.46
N PRO A 51 -16.72 -4.23 -2.68
CA PRO A 51 -17.46 -4.01 -3.93
C PRO A 51 -17.52 -2.54 -4.38
N ARG A 52 -17.77 -1.62 -3.44
CA ARG A 52 -17.78 -0.17 -3.70
C ARG A 52 -16.44 0.35 -4.22
N THR A 53 -15.34 -0.11 -3.63
CA THR A 53 -13.98 0.31 -3.99
C THR A 53 -13.60 -0.26 -5.35
N ARG A 54 -14.06 -1.48 -5.67
CA ARG A 54 -13.87 -2.07 -6.99
C ARG A 54 -14.56 -1.26 -8.09
N LEU A 55 -15.75 -0.72 -7.84
CA LEU A 55 -16.42 0.19 -8.79
C LEU A 55 -15.58 1.46 -9.03
N VAL A 56 -15.05 2.06 -7.96
CA VAL A 56 -14.17 3.23 -8.05
C VAL A 56 -12.87 2.91 -8.81
N SER A 57 -12.26 1.77 -8.53
CA SER A 57 -11.08 1.28 -9.24
C SER A 57 -11.36 1.16 -10.75
N LEU A 58 -12.48 0.55 -11.13
CA LEU A 58 -12.90 0.46 -12.54
C LEU A 58 -13.12 1.84 -13.17
N ALA A 59 -13.84 2.73 -12.50
CA ALA A 59 -14.13 4.08 -13.00
C ALA A 59 -12.88 4.95 -13.15
N THR A 60 -11.82 4.67 -12.39
CA THR A 60 -10.58 5.45 -12.37
C THR A 60 -9.41 4.75 -13.07
N GLY A 61 -9.66 3.61 -13.71
CA GLY A 61 -8.62 2.78 -14.33
C GLY A 61 -7.53 2.35 -13.36
N GLY A 62 -7.87 2.19 -12.07
CA GLY A 62 -6.94 1.81 -11.01
C GLY A 62 -6.02 2.92 -10.49
N ARG A 63 -6.14 4.16 -11.01
CA ARG A 63 -5.22 5.27 -10.67
C ARG A 63 -5.20 5.60 -9.17
N PHE A 64 -6.30 5.36 -8.47
CA PHE A 64 -6.44 5.64 -7.04
C PHE A 64 -6.40 4.39 -6.15
N ASP A 65 -6.07 3.22 -6.69
CA ASP A 65 -6.09 1.96 -5.94
C ASP A 65 -5.14 1.99 -4.73
N HIS A 66 -4.02 2.70 -4.87
CA HIS A 66 -3.04 2.90 -3.80
C HIS A 66 -3.62 3.59 -2.55
N LEU A 67 -4.70 4.38 -2.68
CA LEU A 67 -5.36 5.04 -1.54
C LEU A 67 -6.17 4.06 -0.69
N PHE A 68 -6.56 2.91 -1.26
CA PHE A 68 -7.39 1.90 -0.60
C PHE A 68 -6.57 0.69 -0.12
N MET A 69 -5.28 0.67 -0.43
CA MET A 69 -4.37 -0.43 -0.16
C MET A 69 -3.72 -0.26 1.21
N THR A 70 -4.41 -0.72 2.26
CA THR A 70 -3.93 -0.63 3.65
C THR A 70 -2.74 -1.55 3.93
N GLN A 71 -2.67 -2.68 3.23
CA GLN A 71 -1.57 -3.64 3.33
C GLN A 71 -1.12 -4.03 1.92
N ILE A 72 0.20 -4.03 1.73
CA ILE A 72 0.85 -4.27 0.46
C ILE A 72 1.43 -5.69 0.43
N SER A 73 0.97 -6.51 -0.53
CA SER A 73 1.58 -7.79 -0.87
C SER A 73 2.49 -7.59 -2.07
N ILE A 74 3.73 -8.05 -1.95
CA ILE A 74 4.68 -8.09 -3.06
C ILE A 74 5.10 -9.53 -3.32
N GLU A 75 5.28 -9.87 -4.59
CA GLU A 75 5.79 -11.15 -5.04
C GLU A 75 6.91 -10.89 -6.05
N GLY A 76 8.05 -11.53 -5.86
CA GLY A 76 9.23 -11.34 -6.68
C GLY A 76 10.23 -12.48 -6.49
N HIS A 77 11.31 -12.43 -7.26
CA HIS A 77 12.40 -13.39 -7.20
C HIS A 77 13.75 -12.66 -7.12
N ARG A 78 14.76 -13.33 -6.55
CA ARG A 78 16.11 -12.77 -6.46
C ARG A 78 16.76 -12.81 -7.84
N ARG A 79 17.49 -11.74 -8.18
CA ARG A 79 18.40 -11.73 -9.33
C ARG A 79 19.67 -12.52 -9.03
#